data_AF-A0A5C8ER18-F1
#
_entry.id   AF-A0A5C8ER18-F1
#
_cell.length_a   1.000
_cell.length_b   1.000
_cell.length_c   1.000
_cell.angle_alpha   90.00
_cell.angle_beta   90.00
_cell.angle_gamma   90.00
#
_symmetry.space_group_name_H-M   'P 1'
#
loop_
_entity.id
_entity.type
_entity.pdbx_description
1 polymer ?
#
loop_
_entity_poly.entity_id
_entity_poly.type
_entity_poly.pdbx_seq_one_letter_code
_entity_poly.pdbx_strand_id
1 'polypeptide(L)'
;MANNTGFSFISLLEDINNINDIDTIIDEISYAIYHKIALRIGVSTIYINHVALHQALLIYSKDVYGFARTKKEIAKHIEDNNILDSIMYNIKYSAGFMLETDKPHINKKIAYLCYHLSCLKPFSASKMDANFYQDVEQMDYIENHFNEVIIYFIIIIILSSGKSNLNISDENKKHLIHSLRYRKLNRSSLELVFENIIPKYKLY
;
A
#
# COMPACT_ATOMS: atom_id res chain seq x y z
N MET A 1 9.65 -8.74 -26.55
CA MET A 1 10.18 -9.52 -25.42
C MET A 1 9.33 -9.19 -24.21
N ALA A 2 8.54 -10.14 -23.72
CA ALA A 2 7.75 -9.96 -22.51
C ALA A 2 8.69 -10.11 -21.31
N ASN A 3 9.21 -8.99 -20.81
CA ASN A 3 9.94 -8.98 -19.55
C ASN A 3 8.91 -9.25 -18.45
N ASN A 4 8.85 -10.50 -18.00
CA ASN A 4 8.21 -10.85 -16.75
C ASN A 4 9.03 -10.15 -15.66
N THR A 5 8.65 -8.93 -15.26
CA THR A 5 9.51 -8.09 -14.40
C THR A 5 9.78 -8.66 -13.02
N GLY A 6 9.16 -9.79 -12.64
CA GLY A 6 9.37 -10.41 -11.34
C GLY A 6 8.85 -9.57 -10.16
N PHE A 7 8.46 -8.30 -10.37
CA PHE A 7 8.04 -7.40 -9.32
C PHE A 7 6.84 -8.00 -8.57
N SER A 8 7.05 -8.22 -7.28
CA SER A 8 6.06 -8.76 -6.38
C SER A 8 5.44 -7.61 -5.60
N PHE A 9 4.15 -7.33 -5.78
CA PHE A 9 3.50 -6.25 -5.04
C PHE A 9 3.59 -6.41 -3.51
N ILE A 10 3.88 -7.61 -3.00
CA ILE A 10 4.13 -7.80 -1.56
C ILE A 10 5.38 -7.06 -1.07
N SER A 11 6.37 -6.78 -1.93
CA SER A 11 7.55 -5.99 -1.58
C SER A 11 7.22 -4.54 -1.27
N LEU A 12 6.07 -4.02 -1.73
CA LEU A 12 5.56 -2.71 -1.30
C LEU A 12 5.27 -2.65 0.19
N LEU A 13 5.09 -3.81 0.84
CA LEU A 13 4.92 -3.87 2.28
C LEU A 13 6.25 -3.85 3.01
N GLU A 14 7.41 -3.92 2.35
CA GLU A 14 8.72 -3.92 2.99
C GLU A 14 9.22 -2.49 3.28
N ASP A 15 10.26 -2.37 4.10
CA ASP A 15 10.86 -1.07 4.39
C ASP A 15 11.68 -0.59 3.18
N ILE A 16 11.18 0.45 2.51
CA ILE A 16 11.84 1.01 1.32
C ILE A 16 13.24 1.56 1.59
N ASN A 17 13.59 1.85 2.85
CA ASN A 17 14.95 2.31 3.18
C ASN A 17 15.99 1.18 3.18
N ASN A 18 15.57 -0.08 3.08
CA ASN A 18 16.48 -1.20 2.84
C ASN A 18 16.77 -1.41 1.35
N ILE A 19 16.24 -0.53 0.49
CA ILE A 19 16.33 -0.67 -0.95
C ILE A 19 17.31 0.39 -1.47
N ASN A 20 18.32 -0.09 -2.19
CA ASN A 20 19.43 0.75 -2.66
C ASN A 20 19.01 1.70 -3.81
N ASP A 21 17.97 1.37 -4.57
CA ASP A 21 17.53 2.13 -5.73
C ASP A 21 16.00 2.25 -5.79
N ILE A 22 15.51 3.34 -5.19
CA ILE A 22 14.07 3.63 -5.07
C ILE A 22 13.44 4.03 -6.41
N ASP A 23 14.21 4.67 -7.29
CA ASP A 23 13.74 5.11 -8.59
C ASP A 23 13.52 3.90 -9.50
N THR A 24 14.45 2.93 -9.48
CA THR A 24 14.26 1.64 -10.15
C THR A 24 13.01 0.90 -9.65
N ILE A 25 12.73 0.92 -8.33
CA ILE A 25 11.50 0.33 -7.81
C ILE A 25 10.25 1.05 -8.30
N ILE A 26 10.27 2.38 -8.36
CA ILE A 26 9.14 3.16 -8.88
C ILE A 26 8.87 2.80 -10.34
N ASP A 27 9.91 2.60 -11.15
CA ASP A 27 9.77 2.15 -12.53
C ASP A 27 9.22 0.72 -12.61
N GLU A 28 9.68 -0.20 -11.75
CA GLU A 28 9.17 -1.57 -11.65
C GLU A 28 7.70 -1.62 -11.22
N ILE A 29 7.30 -0.79 -10.26
CA ILE A 29 5.91 -0.62 -9.83
C ILE A 29 5.08 -0.13 -11.01
N SER A 30 5.58 0.88 -11.72
CA SER A 30 4.88 1.48 -12.86
C SER A 30 4.63 0.46 -13.96
N TYR A 31 5.66 -0.31 -14.30
CA TYR A 31 5.56 -1.41 -15.24
C TYR A 31 4.57 -2.49 -14.76
N ALA A 32 4.66 -2.90 -13.50
CA ALA A 32 3.79 -3.92 -12.93
C ALA A 32 2.32 -3.48 -12.90
N ILE A 33 2.03 -2.21 -12.58
CA ILE A 33 0.68 -1.64 -12.62
C ILE A 33 0.15 -1.70 -14.06
N TYR A 34 0.95 -1.29 -15.03
CA TYR A 34 0.54 -1.34 -16.44
C TYR A 34 0.19 -2.77 -16.89
N HIS A 35 1.08 -3.72 -16.66
CA HIS A 35 0.93 -5.08 -17.19
C HIS A 35 -0.01 -5.98 -16.38
N LYS A 36 -0.14 -5.76 -15.07
CA LYS A 36 -0.94 -6.62 -14.18
C LYS A 36 -2.32 -6.04 -13.84
N ILE A 37 -2.48 -4.72 -13.94
CA ILE A 37 -3.71 -4.02 -13.51
C ILE A 37 -4.38 -3.30 -14.70
N ALA A 38 -3.68 -2.41 -15.42
CA ALA A 38 -4.28 -1.53 -16.42
C ALA A 38 -5.13 -2.26 -17.46
N LEU A 39 -4.59 -3.37 -17.99
CA LEU A 39 -5.27 -4.21 -18.98
C LEU A 39 -6.56 -4.84 -18.45
N ARG A 40 -6.63 -5.12 -17.14
CA ARG A 40 -7.82 -5.71 -16.49
C ARG A 40 -8.94 -4.69 -16.25
N ILE A 41 -8.61 -3.40 -16.33
CA ILE A 41 -9.53 -2.29 -16.13
C ILE A 41 -9.62 -1.39 -17.37
N GLY A 42 -9.29 -1.92 -18.56
CA GLY A 42 -9.51 -1.22 -19.83
C GLY A 42 -8.82 0.14 -19.95
N VAL A 43 -7.63 0.31 -19.39
CA VAL A 43 -6.90 1.59 -19.46
C VAL A 43 -5.70 1.47 -20.38
N SER A 44 -5.67 2.34 -21.40
CA SER A 44 -4.63 2.35 -22.44
C SER A 44 -3.34 3.04 -21.98
N THR A 45 -3.47 4.08 -21.13
CA THR A 45 -2.35 4.87 -20.61
C THR A 45 -2.59 5.23 -19.15
N ILE A 46 -1.63 4.86 -18.29
CA ILE A 46 -1.60 5.25 -16.88
C ILE A 46 -0.50 6.30 -16.70
N TYR A 47 -0.84 7.39 -16.02
CA TYR A 47 0.15 8.33 -15.52
C TYR A 47 0.41 8.07 -14.04
N ILE A 48 1.68 8.02 -13.70
CA ILE A 48 2.14 7.84 -12.32
C ILE A 48 2.93 9.08 -11.95
N ASN A 49 2.50 9.77 -10.90
CA ASN A 49 3.28 10.84 -10.32
C ASN A 49 4.38 10.24 -9.44
N HIS A 50 5.60 10.14 -9.98
CA HIS A 50 6.73 9.52 -9.30
C HIS A 50 7.06 10.22 -7.97
N VAL A 51 6.91 11.56 -7.91
CA VAL A 51 7.15 12.33 -6.68
C VAL A 51 6.12 11.96 -5.61
N ALA A 52 4.84 11.91 -5.97
CA ALA A 52 3.78 11.54 -5.03
C ALA A 52 3.89 10.08 -4.57
N LEU A 53 4.29 9.17 -5.47
CA LEU A 53 4.49 7.77 -5.14
C LEU A 53 5.68 7.59 -4.19
N HIS A 54 6.82 8.21 -4.51
CA HIS A 54 8.00 8.21 -3.66
C HIS A 54 7.68 8.74 -2.25
N GLN A 55 7.01 9.89 -2.17
CA GLN A 55 6.57 10.46 -0.89
C GLN A 55 5.64 9.52 -0.12
N ALA A 56 4.70 8.86 -0.80
CA ALA A 56 3.78 7.91 -0.16
C ALA A 56 4.55 6.74 0.48
N LEU A 57 5.53 6.19 -0.24
CA LEU A 57 6.33 5.07 0.23
C LEU A 57 7.31 5.46 1.35
N LEU A 58 7.88 6.67 1.30
CA LEU A 58 8.72 7.19 2.39
C LEU A 58 7.93 7.40 3.68
N ILE A 59 6.76 8.03 3.60
CA ILE A 59 5.90 8.26 4.78
C ILE A 59 5.42 6.92 5.33
N TYR A 60 5.00 6.01 4.45
CA TYR A 60 4.65 4.64 4.80
C TYR A 60 5.78 3.93 5.58
N SER A 61 7.01 3.97 5.05
CA SER A 61 8.17 3.36 5.69
C SER A 61 8.45 3.96 7.06
N LYS A 62 8.35 5.29 7.21
CA LYS A 62 8.50 5.95 8.51
C LYS A 62 7.42 5.47 9.50
N ASP A 63 6.16 5.48 9.08
CA ASP A 63 5.03 5.17 9.95
C ASP A 63 5.01 3.69 10.40
N VAL A 64 5.42 2.78 9.52
CA VAL A 64 5.39 1.33 9.78
C VAL A 64 6.69 0.79 10.38
N TYR A 65 7.84 1.28 9.91
CA TYR A 65 9.16 0.73 10.25
C TYR A 65 10.05 1.68 11.05
N GLY A 66 9.61 2.93 11.27
CA GLY A 66 10.38 3.93 12.01
C GLY A 66 10.80 3.45 13.40
N PHE A 67 9.86 2.88 14.17
CA PHE A 67 10.15 2.38 15.52
C PHE A 67 11.20 1.26 15.52
N ALA A 68 10.99 0.24 14.69
CA ALA A 68 11.88 -0.92 14.57
C ALA A 68 13.31 -0.50 14.16
N ARG A 69 13.40 0.43 13.21
CA ARG A 69 14.68 0.97 12.72
C ARG A 69 15.39 1.78 13.79
N THR A 70 14.69 2.67 14.50
CA THR A 70 15.26 3.43 15.60
C THR A 70 15.76 2.51 16.72
N LYS A 71 14.97 1.49 17.09
CA LYS A 71 15.39 0.48 18.07
C LYS A 71 16.65 -0.25 17.62
N LYS A 72 16.70 -0.70 16.36
CA LYS A 72 17.86 -1.39 15.78
C LYS A 72 19.11 -0.51 15.79
N GLU A 73 18.97 0.78 15.51
CA GLU A 73 20.11 1.71 15.50
C GLU A 73 20.65 1.93 16.92
N ILE A 74 19.78 2.16 17.89
CA ILE A 74 20.18 2.37 19.29
C ILE A 74 20.79 1.09 19.88
N ALA A 75 20.25 -0.08 19.53
CA ALA A 75 20.78 -1.38 19.97
C ALA A 75 22.23 -1.65 19.53
N LYS A 76 22.75 -0.95 18.51
CA LYS A 76 24.17 -1.02 18.15
C LYS A 76 25.10 -0.40 19.19
N HIS A 77 24.55 0.45 20.05
CA HIS A 77 25.30 1.25 21.02
C HIS A 77 24.98 0.89 22.48
N ILE A 78 23.99 0.02 22.71
CA ILE A 78 23.51 -0.35 24.04
C ILE A 78 23.35 -1.87 24.09
N GLU A 79 24.22 -2.53 24.86
CA GLU A 79 24.22 -3.98 25.03
C GLU A 79 23.15 -4.47 26.02
N ASP A 80 22.78 -3.63 27.01
CA ASP A 80 21.77 -3.98 28.02
C ASP A 80 20.36 -3.74 27.48
N ASN A 81 19.61 -4.83 27.27
CA ASN A 81 18.23 -4.79 26.80
C ASN A 81 17.28 -4.02 27.73
N ASN A 82 17.51 -4.00 29.05
CA ASN A 82 16.65 -3.24 29.97
C ASN A 82 16.82 -1.73 29.76
N ILE A 83 18.06 -1.30 29.50
CA ILE A 83 18.35 0.11 29.19
C ILE A 83 17.76 0.48 27.83
N LEU A 84 17.92 -0.39 26.83
CA LEU A 84 17.34 -0.20 25.50
C LEU A 84 15.81 -0.05 25.58
N ASP A 85 15.12 -0.92 26.31
CA ASP A 85 13.66 -0.88 26.45
C ASP A 85 13.19 0.39 27.18
N SER A 86 13.93 0.84 28.20
CA SER A 86 13.66 2.10 28.90
C SER A 86 13.80 3.32 27.97
N ILE A 87 14.85 3.35 27.14
CA ILE A 87 15.05 4.42 26.15
C ILE A 87 13.93 4.39 25.10
N MET A 88 13.62 3.21 24.57
CA MET A 88 12.55 3.06 23.58
C MET A 88 11.18 3.45 24.15
N TYR A 89 10.92 3.17 25.43
CA TYR A 89 9.73 3.65 26.13
C TYR A 89 9.66 5.18 26.14
N ASN A 90 10.75 5.89 26.42
CA ASN A 90 10.74 7.36 26.41
C ASN A 90 10.60 7.94 24.99
N ILE A 91 11.25 7.31 24.00
CA ILE A 91 11.15 7.73 22.60
C ILE A 91 9.72 7.53 22.08
N LYS A 92 9.05 6.45 22.49
CA LYS A 92 7.65 6.18 22.13
C LYS A 92 6.74 7.38 22.39
N TYR A 93 6.86 8.03 23.54
CA TYR A 93 6.01 9.18 23.90
C TYR A 93 6.41 10.50 23.22
N SER A 94 7.63 10.60 22.67
CA SER A 94 8.19 11.87 22.18
C SER A 94 8.39 11.91 20.66
N ALA A 95 8.56 10.77 20.00
CA ALA A 95 8.92 10.69 18.58
C ALA A 95 7.71 10.63 17.61
N GLY A 96 6.49 10.45 18.13
CA GLY A 96 5.29 10.40 17.30
C GLY A 96 5.27 9.23 16.30
N PHE A 97 5.84 8.09 16.67
CA PHE A 97 5.75 6.87 15.86
C PHE A 97 4.31 6.39 15.75
N MET A 98 3.93 5.93 14.57
CA MET A 98 2.55 5.50 14.32
C MET A 98 2.35 4.03 14.66
N LEU A 99 3.33 3.17 14.34
CA LEU A 99 3.39 1.78 14.80
C LEU A 99 4.58 1.55 15.73
N GLU A 100 4.27 1.24 16.98
CA GLU A 100 5.25 1.01 18.05
C GLU A 100 5.57 -0.48 18.19
N THR A 101 5.96 -1.11 17.09
CA THR A 101 6.24 -2.55 17.06
C THR A 101 7.34 -2.89 16.08
N ASP A 102 8.16 -3.88 16.45
CA ASP A 102 9.24 -4.41 15.61
C ASP A 102 8.70 -5.30 14.48
N LYS A 103 7.46 -5.81 14.62
CA LYS A 103 6.83 -6.77 13.70
C LYS A 103 5.36 -6.38 13.44
N PRO A 104 5.12 -5.30 12.67
CA PRO A 104 3.76 -4.86 12.39
C PRO A 104 3.00 -5.94 11.60
N HIS A 105 1.78 -6.23 12.04
CA HIS A 105 0.91 -7.20 11.38
C HIS A 105 0.58 -6.76 9.95
N ILE A 106 0.38 -7.72 9.04
CA ILE A 106 0.14 -7.43 7.62
C ILE A 106 -1.07 -6.50 7.38
N ASN A 107 -2.13 -6.64 8.18
CA ASN A 107 -3.31 -5.75 8.09
C ASN A 107 -2.93 -4.29 8.34
N LYS A 108 -2.04 -4.01 9.29
CA LYS A 108 -1.55 -2.66 9.57
C LYS A 108 -0.68 -2.17 8.42
N LYS A 109 0.22 -3.01 7.91
CA LYS A 109 1.03 -2.67 6.73
C LYS A 109 0.14 -2.29 5.54
N ILE A 110 -0.90 -3.05 5.25
CA ILE A 110 -1.83 -2.76 4.15
C ILE A 110 -2.64 -1.48 4.42
N ALA A 111 -3.13 -1.29 5.65
CA ALA A 111 -3.90 -0.11 6.04
C ALA A 111 -3.10 1.19 5.82
N TYR A 112 -1.84 1.21 6.27
CA TYR A 112 -0.96 2.37 6.13
C TYR A 112 -0.58 2.63 4.68
N LEU A 113 -0.23 1.59 3.91
CA LEU A 113 0.06 1.73 2.48
C LEU A 113 -1.15 2.31 1.73
N CYS A 114 -2.33 1.73 1.97
CA CYS A 114 -3.59 2.17 1.40
C CYS A 114 -3.89 3.64 1.75
N TYR A 115 -3.69 4.02 3.01
CA TYR A 115 -3.90 5.38 3.50
C TYR A 115 -3.01 6.38 2.75
N HIS A 116 -1.71 6.16 2.69
CA HIS A 116 -0.78 7.14 2.08
C HIS A 116 -0.98 7.25 0.56
N LEU A 117 -1.24 6.14 -0.14
CA LEU A 117 -1.57 6.17 -1.56
C LEU A 117 -2.91 6.88 -1.82
N SER A 118 -3.90 6.72 -0.94
CA SER A 118 -5.19 7.41 -1.06
C SER A 118 -5.08 8.92 -0.80
N CYS A 119 -4.19 9.33 0.10
CA CYS A 119 -3.96 10.74 0.41
C CYS A 119 -3.16 11.46 -0.69
N LEU A 120 -2.07 10.85 -1.19
CA LEU A 120 -1.18 11.50 -2.15
C LEU A 120 -1.57 11.27 -3.62
N LYS A 121 -2.46 10.31 -3.87
CA LYS A 121 -3.06 10.03 -5.18
C LYS A 121 -2.05 9.97 -6.34
N PRO A 122 -1.07 9.05 -6.30
CA PRO A 122 -0.04 9.00 -7.32
C PRO A 122 -0.52 8.49 -8.68
N PHE A 123 -1.71 7.89 -8.78
CA PHE A 123 -2.17 7.26 -10.01
C PHE A 123 -3.31 8.05 -10.69
N SER A 124 -3.18 8.29 -11.99
CA SER A 124 -4.25 8.84 -12.82
C SER A 124 -4.30 8.15 -14.19
N ALA A 125 -5.46 8.22 -14.85
CA ALA A 125 -5.65 7.77 -16.22
C ALA A 125 -5.73 8.99 -17.14
N SER A 126 -5.13 8.88 -18.33
CA SER A 126 -5.30 9.90 -19.37
C SER A 126 -6.34 9.51 -20.42
N LYS A 127 -6.59 8.20 -20.60
CA LYS A 127 -7.55 7.70 -21.59
C LYS A 127 -8.04 6.27 -21.27
N MET A 128 -9.35 6.16 -21.05
CA MET A 128 -10.07 4.90 -20.96
C MET A 128 -10.29 4.31 -22.36
N ASP A 129 -10.23 2.98 -22.49
CA ASP A 129 -10.60 2.31 -23.74
C ASP A 129 -12.12 2.16 -23.80
N ALA A 130 -12.77 3.02 -24.59
CA ALA A 130 -14.22 3.00 -24.77
C ALA A 130 -14.75 1.68 -25.35
N ASN A 131 -13.91 0.89 -26.04
CA ASN A 131 -14.32 -0.43 -26.55
C ASN A 131 -14.29 -1.52 -25.46
N PHE A 132 -13.57 -1.28 -24.36
CA PHE A 132 -13.52 -2.19 -23.23
C PHE A 132 -14.81 -2.10 -22.39
N TYR A 133 -15.41 -0.92 -22.33
CA TYR A 133 -16.60 -0.66 -21.54
C TYR A 133 -17.85 -0.76 -22.40
N GLN A 134 -18.76 -1.67 -22.04
CA GLN A 134 -20.10 -1.73 -22.63
C GLN A 134 -21.07 -0.74 -21.97
N ASP A 135 -20.70 -0.22 -20.80
CA ASP A 135 -21.49 0.68 -19.97
C ASP A 135 -20.69 1.95 -19.66
N VAL A 136 -21.25 3.11 -20.05
CA VAL A 136 -20.66 4.43 -19.84
C VAL A 136 -20.55 4.73 -18.33
N GLU A 137 -21.52 4.31 -17.52
CA GLU A 137 -21.48 4.54 -16.07
C GLU A 137 -20.31 3.82 -15.40
N GLN A 138 -19.98 2.62 -15.88
CA GLN A 138 -18.83 1.87 -15.39
C GLN A 138 -17.51 2.56 -15.76
N MET A 139 -17.41 3.08 -16.97
CA MET A 139 -16.24 3.84 -17.42
C MET A 139 -16.05 5.10 -16.56
N ASP A 140 -17.10 5.89 -16.41
CA ASP A 140 -17.11 7.11 -15.60
C ASP A 140 -16.78 6.81 -14.15
N TYR A 141 -17.28 5.70 -13.59
CA TYR A 141 -16.96 5.31 -12.23
C TYR A 141 -15.46 5.05 -12.05
N ILE A 142 -14.83 4.29 -12.95
CA ILE A 142 -13.41 3.94 -12.84
C ILE A 142 -12.54 5.16 -13.08
N GLU A 143 -12.86 6.00 -14.06
CA GLU A 143 -12.14 7.24 -14.30
C GLU A 143 -12.21 8.16 -13.07
N ASN A 144 -13.41 8.33 -12.52
CA ASN A 144 -13.63 9.11 -11.31
C ASN A 144 -13.04 8.46 -10.06
N HIS A 145 -12.62 7.20 -10.05
CA HIS A 145 -12.05 6.54 -8.85
C HIS A 145 -10.69 5.91 -9.13
N PHE A 146 -10.00 6.38 -10.17
CA PHE A 146 -8.89 5.65 -10.77
C PHE A 146 -7.79 5.28 -9.77
N ASN A 147 -7.35 6.25 -8.95
CA ASN A 147 -6.36 6.02 -7.91
C ASN A 147 -6.81 4.93 -6.92
N GLU A 148 -8.04 5.02 -6.44
CA GLU A 148 -8.60 4.09 -5.48
C GLU A 148 -8.80 2.69 -6.09
N VAL A 149 -9.11 2.60 -7.39
CA VAL A 149 -9.18 1.34 -8.14
C VAL A 149 -7.81 0.68 -8.23
N ILE A 150 -6.75 1.44 -8.58
CA ILE A 150 -5.37 0.91 -8.61
C ILE A 150 -4.96 0.40 -7.22
N ILE A 151 -5.23 1.17 -6.17
CA ILE A 151 -4.95 0.77 -4.78
C ILE A 151 -5.66 -0.55 -4.44
N TYR A 152 -6.94 -0.68 -4.78
CA TYR A 152 -7.70 -1.91 -4.58
C TYR A 152 -7.03 -3.12 -5.26
N PHE A 153 -6.62 -2.99 -6.52
CA PHE A 153 -5.96 -4.08 -7.23
C PHE A 153 -4.60 -4.43 -6.65
N ILE A 154 -3.79 -3.44 -6.24
CA ILE A 154 -2.53 -3.67 -5.53
C ILE A 154 -2.79 -4.54 -4.28
N ILE A 155 -3.78 -4.17 -3.47
CA ILE A 155 -4.13 -4.88 -2.23
C ILE A 155 -4.60 -6.31 -2.53
N ILE A 156 -5.47 -6.51 -3.51
CA ILE A 156 -5.93 -7.84 -3.90
C ILE A 156 -4.74 -8.71 -4.35
N ILE A 157 -3.79 -8.17 -5.12
CA ILE A 157 -2.62 -8.94 -5.56
C ILE A 157 -1.70 -9.30 -4.39
N ILE A 158 -1.46 -8.37 -3.46
CA ILE A 158 -0.71 -8.63 -2.23
C ILE A 158 -1.34 -9.79 -1.45
N LEU A 159 -2.65 -9.74 -1.24
CA LEU A 159 -3.35 -10.72 -0.43
C LEU A 159 -3.47 -12.08 -1.12
N SER A 160 -3.65 -12.08 -2.44
CA SER A 160 -3.66 -13.32 -3.25
C SER A 160 -2.29 -14.02 -3.22
N SER A 161 -1.20 -13.25 -3.15
CA SER A 161 0.16 -13.79 -3.00
C SER A 161 0.36 -14.52 -1.66
N GLY A 162 -0.43 -14.18 -0.64
CA GLY A 162 -0.46 -14.83 0.67
C GLY A 162 -1.32 -16.10 0.75
N LYS A 163 -1.80 -16.66 -0.38
CA LYS A 163 -2.74 -17.79 -0.46
C LYS A 163 -4.14 -17.53 0.16
N SER A 164 -4.51 -16.27 0.34
CA SER A 164 -5.85 -15.90 0.80
C SER A 164 -6.77 -15.70 -0.40
N ASN A 165 -7.75 -16.59 -0.59
CA ASN A 165 -8.84 -16.36 -1.55
C ASN A 165 -9.79 -15.31 -0.99
N LEU A 166 -9.52 -14.04 -1.28
CA LEU A 166 -10.46 -12.95 -0.99
C LEU A 166 -11.59 -12.96 -2.00
N ASN A 167 -12.76 -13.40 -1.55
CA ASN A 167 -13.99 -13.21 -2.29
C ASN A 167 -14.71 -11.97 -1.72
N ILE A 168 -14.36 -10.79 -2.22
CA ILE A 168 -15.07 -9.54 -1.90
C ILE A 168 -16.17 -9.38 -2.95
N SER A 169 -17.44 -9.24 -2.53
CA SER A 169 -18.54 -8.96 -3.45
C SER A 169 -18.33 -7.64 -4.20
N ASP A 170 -18.89 -7.51 -5.41
CA ASP A 170 -18.78 -6.29 -6.21
C ASP A 170 -19.32 -5.04 -5.50
N GLU A 171 -20.36 -5.21 -4.69
CA GLU A 171 -20.92 -4.15 -3.84
C GLU A 171 -19.92 -3.68 -2.78
N ASN A 172 -19.31 -4.61 -2.04
CA ASN A 172 -18.29 -4.27 -1.04
C ASN A 172 -17.04 -3.66 -1.67
N LYS A 173 -16.66 -4.10 -2.88
CA LYS A 173 -15.59 -3.48 -3.68
C LYS A 173 -15.93 -2.01 -3.99
N LYS A 174 -17.12 -1.73 -4.55
CA LYS A 174 -17.55 -0.36 -4.85
C LYS A 174 -17.61 0.51 -3.60
N HIS A 175 -18.09 -0.02 -2.48
CA HIS A 175 -18.13 0.70 -1.21
C HIS A 175 -16.74 1.02 -0.66
N LEU A 176 -15.79 0.10 -0.75
CA LEU A 176 -14.42 0.35 -0.33
C LEU A 176 -13.78 1.46 -1.15
N ILE A 177 -13.82 1.34 -2.49
CA ILE A 177 -13.27 2.34 -3.43
C ILE A 177 -13.89 3.73 -3.19
N HIS A 178 -15.22 3.78 -3.07
CA HIS A 178 -15.94 5.02 -2.79
C HIS A 178 -15.55 5.62 -1.42
N SER A 179 -15.37 4.76 -0.40
CA SER A 179 -14.98 5.19 0.94
C SER A 179 -13.55 5.73 0.98
N LEU A 180 -12.62 5.12 0.26
CA LEU A 180 -11.25 5.62 0.10
C LEU A 180 -11.24 7.03 -0.48
N ARG A 181 -12.06 7.27 -1.50
CA ARG A 181 -12.11 8.56 -2.19
C ARG A 181 -12.78 9.66 -1.36
N TYR A 182 -13.97 9.39 -0.82
CA TYR A 182 -14.85 10.44 -0.28
C TYR A 182 -14.89 10.50 1.24
N ARG A 183 -14.73 9.36 1.92
CA ARG A 183 -14.82 9.32 3.39
C ARG A 183 -13.50 9.61 4.09
N LYS A 184 -12.39 9.73 3.33
CA LYS A 184 -11.04 9.99 3.85
C LYS A 184 -10.71 9.08 5.04
N LEU A 185 -10.93 7.78 4.87
CA LEU A 185 -10.76 6.80 5.93
C LEU A 185 -9.37 6.97 6.56
N ASN A 186 -9.34 7.18 7.88
CA ASN A 186 -8.09 7.26 8.61
C ASN A 186 -7.44 5.86 8.74
N ARG A 187 -6.18 5.82 9.18
CA ARG A 187 -5.40 4.59 9.34
C ARG A 187 -6.12 3.55 10.19
N SER A 188 -6.65 3.94 11.35
CA SER A 188 -7.38 3.04 12.25
C SER A 188 -8.66 2.47 11.63
N SER A 189 -9.41 3.28 10.88
CA SER A 189 -10.59 2.80 10.15
C SER A 189 -10.21 1.79 9.07
N LEU A 190 -9.10 2.04 8.37
CA LEU A 190 -8.59 1.10 7.37
C LEU A 190 -8.07 -0.20 8.01
N GLU A 191 -7.41 -0.12 9.16
CA GLU A 191 -7.01 -1.29 9.94
C GLU A 191 -8.22 -2.17 10.25
N LEU A 192 -9.31 -1.58 10.78
CA LEU A 192 -10.55 -2.30 11.07
C LEU A 192 -11.15 -2.93 9.81
N VAL A 193 -11.17 -2.21 8.69
CA VAL A 193 -11.66 -2.74 7.41
C VAL A 193 -10.84 -3.96 7.00
N PHE A 194 -9.50 -3.86 7.01
CA PHE A 194 -8.63 -4.96 6.60
C PHE A 194 -8.61 -6.12 7.58
N GLU A 195 -8.83 -5.90 8.88
CA GLU A 195 -9.02 -6.97 9.86
C GLU A 195 -10.27 -7.81 9.64
N ASN A 196 -11.32 -7.22 9.05
CA ASN A 196 -12.57 -7.91 8.73
C ASN A 196 -12.58 -8.50 7.32
N ILE A 197 -11.76 -7.97 6.41
CA ILE A 197 -11.63 -8.45 5.02
C ILE A 197 -10.60 -9.58 4.91
N ILE A 198 -9.45 -9.46 5.57
CA ILE A 198 -8.38 -10.46 5.55
C ILE A 198 -8.75 -11.52 6.60
N PRO A 199 -9.07 -12.77 6.20
CA PRO A 199 -9.45 -13.78 7.17
C PRO A 199 -8.30 -13.97 8.16
N LYS A 200 -8.64 -14.15 9.45
CA LYS A 200 -7.72 -14.34 10.57
C LYS A 200 -6.89 -15.64 10.41
N TYR A 201 -5.99 -15.69 9.44
CA TYR A 201 -5.03 -16.77 9.28
C TYR A 201 -3.61 -16.20 9.33
N LYS A 202 -2.78 -16.91 10.08
CA LYS A 202 -1.38 -16.62 10.42
C LYS A 202 -0.54 -16.41 9.16
N LEU A 203 -0.38 -15.17 8.72
CA LEU A 203 0.75 -14.73 7.91
C LEU A 203 1.70 -14.01 8.87
N TYR A 204 2.67 -14.77 9.39
CA TYR A 204 3.80 -14.26 10.16
C TYR A 204 4.85 -13.66 9.24
#